data_AF-A0A964E2B9-F1
#
_entry.id   AF-A0A964E2B9-F1
#
_cell.length_a   1.000
_cell.length_b   1.000
_cell.length_c   1.000
_cell.angle_alpha   90.00
_cell.angle_beta   90.00
_cell.angle_gamma   90.00
#
_symmetry.space_group_name_H-M   'P 1'
#
loop_
_entity.id
_entity.type
_entity.pdbx_description
1 polymer ?
#
loop_
_entity_poly.entity_id
_entity_poly.type
_entity_poly.pdbx_seq_one_letter_code
_entity_poly.pdbx_strand_id
1 'polypeptide(L)' 'MPPRQSSQEKVRQHRARLRAQGLRPIQIWVPDVRTPAFMAEAHRQSQLVADSHQEADDQAFIDAVSDWDEA' A
#
# COMPACT_ATOMS: atom_id res chain seq x y z
N MET A 1 11.94 -33.62 12.78
CA MET A 1 11.51 -32.48 11.95
C MET A 1 11.92 -31.20 12.65
N PRO A 2 12.54 -30.22 11.96
CA PRO A 2 12.86 -28.95 12.59
C PRO A 2 11.54 -28.26 13.02
N PRO A 3 11.53 -27.54 14.16
CA PRO A 3 10.34 -26.86 14.62
C PRO A 3 9.89 -25.83 13.57
N ARG A 4 8.59 -25.83 13.23
CA ARG A 4 8.01 -24.81 12.36
C ARG A 4 8.18 -23.46 13.07
N GLN A 5 8.91 -22.54 12.42
CA GLN A 5 9.07 -21.18 12.92
C GLN A 5 7.72 -20.57 13.26
N SER A 6 7.63 -19.97 14.45
CA SER A 6 6.41 -19.32 14.90
C SER A 6 6.05 -18.14 13.98
N SER A 7 4.76 -17.81 13.87
CA SER A 7 4.32 -16.63 13.10
C SER A 7 5.02 -15.35 13.59
N GLN A 8 5.35 -15.27 14.89
CA GLN A 8 6.08 -14.15 15.46
C GLN A 8 7.51 -14.03 14.91
N GLU A 9 8.25 -15.15 14.80
CA GLU A 9 9.60 -15.15 14.24
C GLU A 9 9.61 -14.77 12.76
N LYS A 10 8.64 -15.26 11.98
CA LYS A 10 8.50 -14.88 10.56
C LYS A 10 8.28 -13.39 10.40
N VAL A 11 7.36 -12.82 11.17
CA VAL A 11 7.09 -11.37 11.14
C VAL A 11 8.32 -10.57 11.63
N ARG A 12 9.08 -11.08 12.60
CA ARG A 12 10.33 -10.45 13.06
C ARG A 12 11.39 -10.42 11.95
N GLN A 13 11.64 -11.55 11.28
CA GLN A 13 12.61 -11.65 10.18
C GLN A 13 12.20 -10.77 9.00
N HIS A 14 10.92 -10.76 8.63
CA HIS A 14 10.41 -9.90 7.56
C HIS A 14 10.65 -8.41 7.86
N ARG A 15 10.31 -7.96 9.09
CA ARG A 15 10.58 -6.57 9.50
C ARG A 15 12.08 -6.25 9.56
N ALA A 16 12.94 -7.20 9.92
CA ALA A 16 14.38 -6.99 9.91
C ALA A 16 14.92 -6.75 8.50
N ARG A 17 14.43 -7.52 7.51
CA ARG A 17 14.78 -7.34 6.09
C ARG A 17 14.37 -5.97 5.56
N LEU A 18 13.13 -5.54 5.84
CA LEU A 18 12.64 -4.23 5.42
C LEU A 18 13.46 -3.09 6.03
N ARG A 19 13.85 -3.20 7.31
CA ARG A 19 14.74 -2.19 7.94
C ARG A 19 16.12 -2.14 7.31
N ALA A 20 16.68 -3.28 6.90
CA ALA A 20 17.97 -3.32 6.21
C ALA A 20 17.91 -2.65 4.82
N GLN A 21 16.75 -2.63 4.18
CA GLN A 21 16.48 -1.89 2.95
C GLN A 21 16.20 -0.39 3.18
N GLY A 22 16.32 0.11 4.42
CA GLY A 22 16.06 1.50 4.78
C GLY A 22 14.59 1.84 5.02
N LEU A 23 13.69 0.86 4.97
CA LEU A 23 12.25 1.09 5.18
C LEU A 23 11.89 1.10 6.67
N ARG A 24 11.04 2.05 7.07
CA ARG A 24 10.50 2.16 8.43
C ARG A 24 9.02 1.78 8.46
N PRO A 25 8.59 0.81 9.27
CA PRO A 25 7.17 0.50 9.41
C PRO A 25 6.46 1.64 10.12
N ILE A 26 5.34 2.10 9.55
CA ILE A 26 4.38 2.98 10.20
C ILE A 26 3.11 2.21 10.51
N GLN A 27 2.50 2.50 11.65
CA GLN A 27 1.18 1.98 12.03
C GLN A 27 0.23 3.16 12.06
N ILE A 28 -0.82 3.07 11.25
CA ILE A 28 -1.89 4.06 11.18
C ILE A 28 -3.22 3.34 11.39
N TRP A 29 -4.14 4.01 12.05
CA TRP A 29 -5.51 3.55 12.19
C TRP A 29 -6.31 4.09 11.01
N VAL A 30 -6.95 3.17 10.29
CA VAL A 30 -7.81 3.49 9.13
C VAL A 30 -9.26 3.12 9.45
N PRO A 31 -10.25 3.75 8.79
CA PRO A 31 -11.64 3.34 8.89
C PRO A 31 -11.83 1.85 8.54
N ASP A 32 -12.85 1.21 9.12
CA ASP A 32 -13.16 -0.19 8.77
C ASP A 32 -13.68 -0.27 7.32
N VAL A 33 -12.80 -0.79 6.46
CA VAL A 33 -13.00 -0.91 5.02
C VAL A 33 -14.12 -1.87 4.61
N ARG A 34 -14.64 -2.65 5.57
CA ARG A 34 -15.74 -3.61 5.34
C ARG A 34 -17.11 -2.97 5.53
N THR A 35 -17.17 -1.74 6.04
CA THR A 35 -18.45 -1.07 6.27
C THR A 35 -19.07 -0.62 4.96
N PRO A 36 -20.41 -0.71 4.79
CA PRO A 36 -21.09 -0.18 3.61
C PRO A 36 -20.82 1.31 3.39
N ALA A 37 -20.66 2.08 4.46
CA ALA A 37 -20.33 3.51 4.40
C ALA A 37 -18.95 3.75 3.78
N PHE A 38 -17.94 2.96 4.16
CA PHE A 38 -16.63 3.04 3.53
C PHE A 38 -16.70 2.69 2.04
N MET A 39 -17.42 1.63 1.67
CA MET A 39 -17.57 1.25 0.27
C MET A 39 -18.24 2.34 -0.56
N ALA A 40 -19.29 2.98 -0.02
CA ALA A 40 -19.97 4.08 -0.69
C ALA A 40 -19.06 5.30 -0.89
N GLU A 41 -18.29 5.70 0.14
CA GLU A 41 -17.38 6.83 0.03
C GLU A 41 -16.18 6.52 -0.87
N ALA A 42 -15.62 5.31 -0.78
CA ALA A 42 -14.56 4.87 -1.68
C ALA A 42 -15.02 4.92 -3.13
N HIS A 43 -16.23 4.45 -3.43
CA HIS A 43 -16.80 4.54 -4.78
C HIS A 43 -16.97 5.98 -5.25
N ARG A 44 -17.55 6.85 -4.39
CA ARG A 44 -17.76 8.27 -4.69
C ARG A 44 -16.43 8.99 -4.98
N GLN A 45 -15.41 8.75 -4.15
CA GLN A 45 -14.10 9.37 -4.31
C GLN A 45 -13.38 8.86 -5.55
N SER A 46 -13.45 7.56 -5.85
CA SER A 46 -12.89 7.01 -7.08
C SER A 46 -13.51 7.65 -8.33
N GLN A 47 -14.82 7.91 -8.34
CA GLN A 47 -15.48 8.63 -9.44
C GLN A 47 -14.95 10.06 -9.58
N LEU A 48 -14.81 10.80 -8.47
CA LEU A 48 -14.28 12.16 -8.50
C LEU A 48 -12.84 12.24 -9.04
N VAL A 49 -12.01 11.25 -8.70
CA VAL A 49 -10.65 11.15 -9.25
C VAL A 49 -10.69 10.82 -10.75
N ALA A 50 -11.54 9.87 -11.17
CA ALA A 50 -11.67 9.50 -12.58
C ALA A 50 -12.20 10.65 -13.46
N ASP A 51 -13.07 11.49 -12.91
CA ASP A 51 -13.61 12.67 -13.59
C ASP A 51 -12.67 13.90 -13.49
N SER A 52 -11.54 13.78 -12.80
CA SER A 52 -10.61 14.89 -12.61
C SER A 52 -9.87 15.21 -13.90
N HIS A 53 -9.87 16.49 -14.29
CA HIS A 53 -9.08 16.99 -15.41
C HIS A 53 -7.55 16.85 -15.20
N GLN A 54 -7.11 16.62 -13.96
CA GLN A 54 -5.71 16.44 -13.61
C GLN A 54 -5.23 15.00 -13.73
N GLU A 55 -6.13 14.04 -14.01
CA GLU A 55 -5.77 12.61 -14.07
C GLU A 55 -4.60 12.33 -15.01
N ALA A 56 -4.59 12.94 -16.20
CA ALA A 56 -3.54 12.74 -17.18
C ALA A 56 -2.17 13.29 -16.70
N ASP A 57 -2.17 14.46 -16.06
CA ASP A 57 -0.96 15.10 -15.55
C ASP A 57 -0.42 14.34 -14.32
N ASP A 58 -1.32 13.89 -13.44
CA ASP A 58 -0.98 13.08 -12.26
C ASP A 58 -0.39 11.73 -12.70
N GLN A 59 -1.01 11.07 -13.68
CA GLN A 59 -0.51 9.80 -14.21
C GLN A 59 0.84 9.98 -14.92
N ALA A 60 1.01 11.03 -15.73
CA ALA A 60 2.28 11.33 -16.39
C ALA A 60 3.40 11.62 -15.37
N PHE A 61 3.10 12.30 -14.27
CA PHE A 61 4.04 12.49 -13.18
C PHE A 61 4.43 11.17 -12.52
N ILE A 62 3.45 10.33 -12.16
CA ILE A 62 3.68 9.02 -11.54
C ILE A 62 4.56 8.16 -12.44
N ASP A 63 4.27 8.09 -13.74
CA ASP A 63 5.04 7.31 -14.71
C ASP A 63 6.48 7.83 -14.83
N ALA A 64 6.68 9.15 -14.79
CA ALA A 64 8.00 9.76 -14.86
C ALA A 64 8.87 9.52 -13.62
N VAL A 65 8.27 9.33 -12.44
CA VAL A 65 9.00 9.09 -11.18
C VAL A 65 9.04 7.63 -10.75
N SER A 66 8.27 6.77 -11.41
CA SER A 66 8.21 5.33 -11.12
C SER A 66 9.38 4.63 -11.80
N ASP A 67 10.33 4.15 -11.01
CA ASP A 67 11.38 3.26 -11.47
C ASP A 67 10.82 1.82 -11.46
N TRP A 68 10.25 1.42 -12.60
CA TRP A 68 9.89 0.02 -12.79
C TRP A 68 11.17 -0.71 -13.22
N ASP A 69 11.85 -1.35 -12.29
CA ASP A 69 12.85 -2.38 -12.63
C ASP A 69 12.14 -3.40 -13.54
N GLU A 70 12.39 -3.33 -14.86
CA GLU A 70 11.98 -4.37 -15.81
C GLU A 70 12.71 -5.66 -15.40
N ALA A 71 12.02 -6.49 -14.62
CA ALA A 71 12.51 -7.78 -14.16
C ALA A 71 12.59 -8.82 -15.30
#